data_AF-A0ABD0WJB7-F1
#
_entry.id   AF-A0ABD0WJB7-F1
#
_cell.length_a   1.000
_cell.length_b   1.000
_cell.length_c   1.000
_cell.angle_alpha   90.00
_cell.angle_beta   90.00
_cell.angle_gamma   90.00
#
_symmetry.space_group_name_H-M   'P 1'
#
loop_
_entity.id
_entity.type
_entity.pdbx_description
1 polymer ?
#
loop_
_entity_poly.entity_id
_entity_poly.type
_entity_poly.pdbx_seq_one_letter_code
_entity_poly.pdbx_strand_id
1 'polypeptide(L)'
;MHSKAHTARCKVRWGGRNQDGEEVEQVNSFLSRAALVTKYMTKAGRENMLTQQAMGWNKKKTVNLHHVLARRYIKISERAKLEAASFSDLRQKNDINEQTAQQWVCDVQQWAVTDPGSTSQQGSTEDLRAEIESITVGLLRKKQDLYRQHDSNQIRQRKRRKIRELKIKLREKILLYNAIEEDTIDEELASNLTEDYILPWERCEDGMEEQSILVKEMSQHITSLRKEIKGVEKLKENIRIGYSGDTSEDAAAGWKSVLMWRSAALKSLCQQAVSTYSAILDEIQTQETECRTDTDDEYDLSRPESEKD
;
A
#
# COMPACT_ATOMS: atom_id res chain seq x y z
N MET A 1 7.09 -21.91 0.68
CA MET A 1 7.74 -22.82 1.65
C MET A 1 8.56 -21.98 2.63
N HIS A 2 7.95 -21.45 3.70
CA HIS A 2 8.68 -20.78 4.79
C HIS A 2 7.99 -21.00 6.16
N SER A 3 7.37 -22.16 6.36
CA SER A 3 6.50 -22.39 7.54
C SER A 3 6.51 -23.82 8.06
N LYS A 4 7.64 -24.55 7.97
CA LYS A 4 7.75 -25.86 8.61
C LYS A 4 9.15 -26.31 9.05
N ALA A 5 10.15 -25.43 9.03
CA ALA A 5 11.53 -25.80 9.33
C ALA A 5 12.09 -25.28 10.68
N HIS A 6 11.48 -24.28 11.33
CA HIS A 6 12.06 -23.73 12.57
C HIS A 6 11.04 -23.40 13.65
N THR A 7 11.13 -24.13 14.76
CA THR A 7 10.41 -23.88 16.01
C THR A 7 11.00 -22.69 16.80
N ALA A 8 12.12 -22.12 16.36
CA ALA A 8 12.75 -20.96 16.99
C ALA A 8 12.92 -19.77 16.02
N ARG A 9 12.04 -18.77 16.16
CA ARG A 9 12.27 -17.31 15.99
C ARG A 9 12.74 -16.71 14.65
N CYS A 10 12.60 -17.34 13.49
CA CYS A 10 12.57 -16.56 12.21
C CYS A 10 11.18 -15.94 12.01
N LYS A 11 10.77 -15.02 12.91
CA LYS A 11 9.59 -14.20 12.71
C LYS A 11 10.06 -12.93 12.00
N VAL A 12 9.84 -12.86 10.69
CA VAL A 12 9.75 -11.55 10.04
C VAL A 12 8.60 -10.82 10.75
N ARG A 13 8.92 -9.75 11.48
CA ARG A 13 7.94 -9.01 12.29
C ARG A 13 7.28 -7.99 11.36
N TRP A 14 6.02 -8.22 11.01
CA TRP A 14 5.28 -7.44 10.03
C TRP A 14 4.19 -6.56 10.69
N GLY A 15 3.96 -5.36 10.15
CA GLY A 15 2.84 -4.49 10.48
C GLY A 15 2.67 -3.41 9.39
N GLY A 16 1.54 -3.45 8.68
CA GLY A 16 1.13 -2.51 7.64
C GLY A 16 -0.08 -3.07 6.86
N ARG A 17 -0.99 -2.21 6.38
CA ARG A 17 -2.26 -2.59 5.72
C ARG A 17 -2.11 -2.82 4.20
N ASN A 18 -1.03 -2.31 3.58
CA ASN A 18 -0.72 -2.47 2.15
C ASN A 18 0.17 -3.70 1.87
N GLN A 19 -0.27 -4.89 2.30
CA GLN A 19 0.45 -6.15 2.14
C GLN A 19 0.13 -6.92 0.84
N ASP A 20 -0.41 -6.27 -0.17
CA ASP A 20 -0.67 -6.92 -1.45
C ASP A 20 0.44 -6.62 -2.46
N GLY A 21 1.09 -7.68 -2.96
CA GLY A 21 1.98 -7.65 -4.14
C GLY A 21 3.41 -7.17 -3.88
N GLU A 22 3.61 -5.85 -3.75
CA GLU A 22 4.92 -5.21 -3.95
C GLU A 22 5.94 -5.52 -2.84
N GLU A 23 5.55 -5.41 -1.57
CA GLU A 23 6.48 -5.68 -0.45
C GLU A 23 6.87 -7.16 -0.37
N VAL A 24 5.93 -8.06 -0.73
CA VAL A 24 6.19 -9.50 -0.83
C VAL A 24 7.21 -9.77 -1.92
N GLU A 25 7.12 -9.07 -3.04
CA GLU A 25 8.07 -9.17 -4.15
C GLU A 25 9.46 -8.63 -3.78
N GLN A 26 9.55 -7.51 -3.05
CA GLN A 26 10.83 -6.98 -2.57
C GLN A 26 11.55 -7.95 -1.63
N VAL A 27 10.82 -8.57 -0.69
CA VAL A 27 11.39 -9.57 0.23
C VAL A 27 11.74 -10.86 -0.51
N ASN A 28 10.91 -11.31 -1.44
CA ASN A 28 11.21 -12.45 -2.29
C ASN A 28 12.44 -12.20 -3.16
N SER A 29 12.60 -11.01 -3.74
CA SER A 29 13.80 -10.59 -4.47
C SER A 29 15.04 -10.60 -3.57
N PHE A 30 14.94 -10.02 -2.37
CA PHE A 30 16.02 -10.01 -1.41
C PHE A 30 16.46 -11.43 -0.99
N LEU A 31 15.51 -12.29 -0.66
CA LEU A 31 15.78 -13.67 -0.25
C LEU A 31 16.17 -14.58 -1.43
N SER A 32 15.74 -14.26 -2.67
CA SER A 32 16.14 -15.01 -3.86
C SER A 32 17.64 -14.86 -4.14
N ARG A 33 18.24 -13.70 -3.84
CA ARG A 33 19.70 -13.55 -3.90
C ARG A 33 20.41 -14.48 -2.92
N ALA A 34 19.84 -14.70 -1.74
CA ALA A 34 20.36 -15.67 -0.78
C ALA A 34 20.14 -17.13 -1.23
N ALA A 35 19.14 -17.40 -2.07
CA ALA A 35 18.87 -18.74 -2.59
C ALA A 35 20.00 -19.28 -3.49
N LEU A 36 20.66 -18.41 -4.27
CA LEU A 36 21.82 -18.79 -5.09
C LEU A 36 23.01 -19.25 -4.23
N VAL A 37 23.30 -18.51 -3.16
CA VAL A 37 24.43 -18.78 -2.26
C VAL A 37 24.15 -20.00 -1.36
N THR A 38 22.89 -20.32 -1.10
CA THR A 38 22.47 -21.43 -0.23
C THR A 38 22.19 -22.75 -0.96
N LYS A 39 22.36 -22.78 -2.28
CA LYS A 39 22.07 -23.94 -3.14
C LYS A 39 22.87 -25.18 -2.73
N TYR A 40 24.17 -25.01 -2.47
CA TYR A 40 25.10 -26.09 -2.11
C TYR A 40 25.31 -26.25 -0.61
N MET A 41 24.61 -25.46 0.22
CA MET A 41 24.70 -25.59 1.67
C MET A 41 23.90 -26.80 2.16
N THR A 42 24.35 -27.38 3.27
CA THR A 42 23.55 -28.35 4.03
C THR A 42 22.23 -27.71 4.47
N LYS A 43 21.22 -28.54 4.76
CA LYS A 43 19.92 -28.06 5.23
C LYS A 43 20.05 -27.07 6.40
N ALA A 44 20.81 -27.45 7.42
CA ALA A 44 21.08 -26.59 8.58
C ALA A 44 21.80 -25.28 8.21
N GLY A 45 22.77 -25.33 7.29
CA GLY A 45 23.47 -24.13 6.81
C GLY A 45 22.56 -23.16 6.06
N ARG A 46 21.69 -23.68 5.18
CA ARG A 46 20.69 -22.88 4.46
C ARG A 46 19.71 -22.19 5.41
N GLU A 47 19.23 -22.95 6.38
CA GLU A 47 18.29 -22.50 7.39
C GLU A 47 18.86 -21.36 8.25
N ASN A 48 20.11 -21.50 8.71
CA ASN A 48 20.81 -20.46 9.45
C ASN A 48 21.06 -19.20 8.60
N MET A 49 21.50 -19.36 7.34
CA MET A 49 21.74 -18.25 6.44
C MET A 49 20.45 -17.45 6.17
N LEU A 50 19.35 -18.13 5.84
CA LEU A 50 18.06 -17.46 5.60
C LEU A 50 17.57 -16.71 6.85
N THR A 51 17.79 -17.29 8.04
CA THR A 51 17.44 -16.64 9.30
C THR A 51 18.28 -15.37 9.53
N GLN A 52 19.59 -15.43 9.30
CA GLN A 52 20.47 -14.25 9.38
C GLN A 52 20.07 -13.16 8.39
N GLN A 53 19.77 -13.53 7.15
CA GLN A 53 19.31 -12.60 6.11
C GLN A 53 17.97 -11.95 6.49
N ALA A 54 17.02 -12.72 6.99
CA ALA A 54 15.74 -12.20 7.46
C ALA A 54 15.90 -11.26 8.66
N MET A 55 16.78 -11.59 9.61
CA MET A 55 17.12 -10.71 10.74
C MET A 55 17.80 -9.42 10.27
N GLY A 56 18.71 -9.51 9.30
CA GLY A 56 19.37 -8.37 8.67
C GLY A 56 18.38 -7.45 7.95
N TRP A 57 17.45 -8.02 7.19
CA TRP A 57 16.36 -7.29 6.54
C TRP A 57 15.50 -6.56 7.55
N ASN A 58 15.06 -7.23 8.62
CA ASN A 58 14.28 -6.60 9.69
C ASN A 58 15.02 -5.44 10.34
N LYS A 59 16.33 -5.60 10.61
CA LYS A 59 17.16 -4.54 11.16
C LYS A 59 17.22 -3.35 10.21
N LYS A 60 17.49 -3.60 8.92
CA LYS A 60 17.54 -2.55 7.89
C LYS A 60 16.20 -1.83 7.74
N LYS A 61 15.09 -2.55 7.72
CA LYS A 61 13.75 -1.96 7.66
C LYS A 61 13.50 -1.11 8.90
N THR A 62 13.73 -1.63 10.11
CA THR A 62 13.55 -0.87 11.36
C THR A 62 14.37 0.42 11.38
N VAL A 63 15.63 0.37 10.93
CA VAL A 63 16.50 1.55 10.91
C VAL A 63 16.10 2.54 9.82
N ASN A 64 15.69 2.10 8.63
CA ASN A 64 15.48 3.00 7.49
C ASN A 64 14.01 3.36 7.23
N LEU A 65 13.06 2.74 7.91
CA LEU A 65 11.63 2.90 7.62
C LEU A 65 11.18 4.35 7.76
N HIS A 66 11.75 5.11 8.70
CA HIS A 66 11.45 6.53 8.85
C HIS A 66 11.87 7.37 7.65
N HIS A 67 13.07 7.17 7.12
CA HIS A 67 13.49 7.83 5.88
C HIS A 67 12.66 7.43 4.66
N VAL A 68 12.31 6.15 4.53
CA VAL A 68 11.54 5.66 3.36
C VAL A 68 10.11 6.22 3.37
N LEU A 69 9.42 6.14 4.51
CA LEU A 69 8.06 6.69 4.63
C LEU A 69 8.04 8.21 4.47
N ALA A 70 9.02 8.90 5.07
CA ALA A 70 9.21 10.34 4.90
C ALA A 70 9.34 10.74 3.42
N ARG A 71 10.28 10.12 2.70
CA ARG A 71 10.52 10.45 1.28
C ARG A 71 9.32 10.15 0.41
N ARG A 72 8.62 9.04 0.67
CA ARG A 72 7.41 8.67 -0.08
C ARG A 72 6.30 9.71 0.16
N TYR A 73 6.11 10.11 1.42
CA TYR A 73 5.10 11.11 1.79
C TYR A 73 5.37 12.47 1.13
N ILE A 74 6.61 12.96 1.16
CA ILE A 74 7.00 14.21 0.47
C ILE A 74 6.68 14.11 -1.02
N LYS A 75 7.15 13.05 -1.69
CA LYS A 75 6.96 12.85 -3.13
C LYS A 75 5.49 12.82 -3.55
N ILE A 76 4.64 12.14 -2.77
CA ILE A 76 3.20 12.07 -3.04
C ILE A 76 2.55 13.42 -2.78
N SER A 77 2.95 14.12 -1.72
CA SER A 77 2.40 15.44 -1.39
C SER A 77 2.73 16.48 -2.46
N GLU A 78 3.98 16.51 -2.94
CA GLU A 78 4.39 17.37 -4.06
C GLU A 78 3.62 17.04 -5.34
N ARG A 79 3.46 15.75 -5.65
CA ARG A 79 2.68 15.30 -6.81
C ARG A 79 1.21 15.72 -6.70
N ALA A 80 0.58 15.52 -5.55
CA ALA A 80 -0.80 15.90 -5.31
C ALA A 80 -1.01 17.42 -5.48
N LYS A 81 -0.06 18.25 -5.01
CA LYS A 81 -0.08 19.70 -5.22
C LYS A 81 -0.01 20.06 -6.72
N LEU A 82 0.89 19.42 -7.47
CA LEU A 82 1.02 19.65 -8.91
C LEU A 82 -0.22 19.20 -9.69
N GLU A 83 -0.79 18.05 -9.35
CA GLU A 83 -2.02 17.54 -9.95
C GLU A 83 -3.22 18.44 -9.63
N ALA A 84 -3.33 18.94 -8.39
CA ALA A 84 -4.37 19.89 -8.00
C ALA A 84 -4.26 21.23 -8.75
N ALA A 85 -3.03 21.75 -8.91
CA ALA A 85 -2.79 22.96 -9.70
C ALA A 85 -3.14 22.74 -11.19
N SER A 86 -2.68 21.63 -11.77
CA SER A 86 -3.01 21.24 -13.15
C SER A 86 -4.52 21.09 -13.36
N PHE A 87 -5.23 20.50 -12.39
CA PHE A 87 -6.68 20.37 -12.42
C PHE A 87 -7.38 21.74 -12.34
N SER A 88 -6.89 22.65 -11.47
CA SER A 88 -7.39 24.02 -11.39
C SER A 88 -7.19 24.78 -12.70
N ASP A 89 -6.03 24.65 -13.32
CA ASP A 89 -5.73 25.26 -14.62
C ASP A 89 -6.64 24.73 -15.73
N LEU A 90 -6.85 23.41 -15.77
CA LEU A 90 -7.74 22.77 -16.75
C LEU A 90 -9.19 23.21 -16.54
N ARG A 91 -9.62 23.35 -15.28
CA ARG A 91 -10.95 23.83 -14.92
C ARG A 91 -11.16 25.26 -15.37
N GLN A 92 -10.17 26.14 -15.16
CA GLN A 92 -10.22 27.54 -15.60
C GLN A 92 -10.23 27.64 -17.13
N LYS A 93 -9.38 26.89 -17.83
CA LYS A 93 -9.31 26.91 -19.31
C LYS A 93 -10.61 26.49 -19.98
N ASN A 94 -11.38 25.63 -19.34
CA ASN A 94 -12.61 25.07 -19.91
C ASN A 94 -13.89 25.72 -19.32
N ASP A 95 -13.77 26.76 -18.51
CA ASP A 95 -14.90 27.42 -17.81
C ASP A 95 -15.82 26.43 -17.06
N ILE A 96 -15.24 25.35 -16.51
CA ILE A 96 -16.01 24.29 -15.82
C ILE A 96 -16.32 24.73 -14.39
N ASN A 97 -17.58 25.10 -14.15
CA ASN A 97 -18.05 25.39 -12.80
C ASN A 97 -18.27 24.09 -11.97
N GLU A 98 -18.30 24.21 -10.65
CA GLU A 98 -18.41 23.04 -9.73
C GLU A 98 -19.69 22.25 -9.97
N GLN A 99 -20.78 22.98 -10.25
CA GLN A 99 -22.09 22.39 -10.49
C GLN A 99 -22.12 21.56 -11.77
N THR A 100 -21.39 21.98 -12.81
CA THR A 100 -21.29 21.28 -14.09
C THR A 100 -20.47 20.01 -13.93
N ALA A 101 -19.36 20.05 -13.20
CA ALA A 101 -18.58 18.86 -12.88
C ALA A 101 -19.40 17.87 -12.04
N GLN A 102 -20.14 18.35 -11.03
CA GLN A 102 -21.02 17.51 -10.23
C GLN A 102 -22.18 16.93 -11.04
N GLN A 103 -22.76 17.71 -11.96
CA GLN A 103 -23.79 17.23 -12.87
C GLN A 103 -23.24 16.13 -13.78
N TRP A 104 -22.04 16.27 -14.34
CA TRP A 104 -21.41 15.21 -15.13
C TRP A 104 -21.18 13.93 -14.33
N VAL A 105 -20.76 14.04 -13.07
CA VAL A 105 -20.64 12.87 -12.18
C VAL A 105 -22.00 12.22 -11.97
N CYS A 106 -23.04 13.00 -11.70
CA CYS A 106 -24.41 12.49 -11.58
C CYS A 106 -24.90 11.82 -12.87
N ASP A 107 -24.63 12.42 -14.04
CA ASP A 107 -25.04 11.89 -15.34
C ASP A 107 -24.32 10.57 -15.65
N VAL A 108 -23.02 10.46 -15.37
CA VAL A 108 -22.24 9.21 -15.54
C VAL A 108 -22.71 8.13 -14.57
N GLN A 109 -22.97 8.49 -13.31
CA GLN A 109 -23.52 7.55 -12.31
C GLN A 109 -24.92 7.08 -12.70
N GLN A 110 -25.77 7.99 -13.16
CA GLN A 110 -27.09 7.65 -13.66
C GLN A 110 -26.97 6.76 -14.88
N TRP A 111 -26.14 7.09 -15.86
CA TRP A 111 -25.90 6.26 -17.05
C TRP A 111 -25.47 4.84 -16.67
N ALA A 112 -24.52 4.69 -15.75
CA ALA A 112 -24.09 3.39 -15.25
C ALA A 112 -25.19 2.60 -14.51
N VAL A 113 -26.19 3.28 -13.94
CA VAL A 113 -27.35 2.65 -13.28
C VAL A 113 -28.48 2.36 -14.27
N THR A 114 -28.67 3.22 -15.27
CA THR A 114 -29.74 3.14 -16.28
C THR A 114 -29.38 2.35 -17.52
N ASP A 115 -28.13 1.90 -17.67
CA ASP A 115 -27.76 0.95 -18.71
C ASP A 115 -27.68 -0.51 -18.21
N PRO A 116 -28.84 -1.18 -18.09
CA PRO A 116 -28.93 -2.61 -18.28
C PRO A 116 -29.62 -2.89 -19.63
N GLY A 117 -28.85 -2.91 -20.72
CA GLY A 117 -29.22 -3.65 -21.94
C GLY A 117 -30.28 -3.03 -22.84
N SER A 118 -30.17 -1.73 -23.17
CA SER A 118 -31.06 -1.08 -24.14
C SER A 118 -30.47 -0.97 -25.55
N THR A 119 -29.98 -2.08 -26.10
CA THR A 119 -30.00 -2.28 -27.56
C THR A 119 -30.63 -3.63 -27.87
N SER A 120 -31.83 -3.61 -28.44
CA SER A 120 -32.76 -4.72 -28.64
C SER A 120 -32.31 -5.82 -29.64
N GLN A 121 -30.99 -6.05 -29.76
CA GLN A 121 -30.38 -7.21 -30.43
C GLN A 121 -29.28 -7.88 -29.58
N GLN A 122 -28.91 -7.33 -28.41
CA GLN A 122 -27.72 -7.71 -27.64
C GLN A 122 -27.90 -8.77 -26.54
N GLY A 123 -29.09 -9.34 -26.33
CA GLY A 123 -29.29 -10.30 -25.23
C GLY A 123 -28.35 -11.51 -25.29
N SER A 124 -28.06 -12.05 -26.48
CA SER A 124 -27.16 -13.20 -26.62
C SER A 124 -25.67 -12.85 -26.53
N THR A 125 -25.27 -11.63 -26.90
CA THR A 125 -23.90 -11.14 -26.84
C THR A 125 -23.53 -10.63 -25.46
N GLU A 126 -24.42 -9.89 -24.80
CA GLU A 126 -24.25 -9.42 -23.42
C GLU A 126 -24.24 -10.56 -22.42
N ASP A 127 -25.12 -11.56 -22.57
CA ASP A 127 -25.09 -12.77 -21.74
C ASP A 127 -23.76 -13.52 -21.91
N LEU A 128 -23.21 -13.54 -23.13
CA LEU A 128 -21.91 -14.15 -23.42
C LEU A 128 -20.76 -13.33 -22.82
N ARG A 129 -20.80 -11.99 -22.90
CA ARG A 129 -19.84 -11.07 -22.23
C ARG A 129 -19.87 -11.27 -20.71
N ALA A 130 -21.05 -11.25 -20.10
CA ALA A 130 -21.23 -11.47 -18.67
C ALA A 130 -20.74 -12.87 -18.22
N GLU A 131 -20.95 -13.91 -19.04
CA GLU A 131 -20.43 -15.25 -18.75
C GLU A 131 -18.88 -15.29 -18.83
N ILE A 132 -18.28 -14.62 -19.83
CA ILE A 132 -16.82 -14.49 -19.97
C ILE A 132 -16.22 -13.75 -18.76
N GLU A 133 -16.83 -12.65 -18.34
CA GLU A 133 -16.39 -11.87 -17.18
C GLU A 133 -16.51 -12.69 -15.88
N SER A 134 -17.65 -13.34 -15.66
CA SER A 134 -17.88 -14.22 -14.51
C SER A 134 -16.85 -15.35 -14.42
N ILE A 135 -16.52 -16.00 -15.55
CA ILE A 135 -15.48 -17.02 -15.61
C ILE A 135 -14.09 -16.41 -15.32
N THR A 136 -13.81 -15.22 -15.85
CA THR A 136 -12.52 -14.52 -15.67
C THR A 136 -12.29 -14.13 -14.21
N VAL A 137 -13.28 -13.49 -13.58
CA VAL A 137 -13.25 -13.15 -12.14
C VAL A 137 -13.15 -14.43 -11.30
N GLY A 138 -13.91 -15.47 -11.65
CA GLY A 138 -13.83 -16.77 -10.99
C GLY A 138 -12.45 -17.43 -11.09
N LEU A 139 -11.77 -17.30 -12.22
CA LEU A 139 -10.40 -17.79 -12.44
C LEU A 139 -9.38 -17.01 -11.59
N LEU A 140 -9.50 -15.69 -11.52
CA LEU A 140 -8.63 -14.84 -10.70
C LEU A 140 -8.75 -15.19 -9.22
N ARG A 141 -9.97 -15.27 -8.68
CA ARG A 141 -10.22 -15.70 -7.30
C ARG A 141 -9.65 -17.08 -7.01
N LYS A 142 -9.90 -18.07 -7.90
CA LYS A 142 -9.37 -19.44 -7.71
C LYS A 142 -7.85 -19.52 -7.84
N LYS A 143 -7.22 -18.68 -8.67
CA LYS A 143 -5.76 -18.57 -8.78
C LYS A 143 -5.17 -17.98 -7.49
N GLN A 144 -5.82 -16.99 -6.89
CA GLN A 144 -5.46 -16.43 -5.60
C GLN A 144 -5.61 -17.47 -4.47
N ASP A 145 -6.74 -18.18 -4.42
CA ASP A 145 -7.03 -19.24 -3.44
C ASP A 145 -6.11 -20.47 -3.53
N LEU A 146 -5.47 -20.69 -4.67
CA LEU A 146 -4.49 -21.76 -4.87
C LEU A 146 -3.23 -21.55 -4.01
N TYR A 147 -2.91 -20.30 -3.66
CA TYR A 147 -1.69 -19.92 -2.96
C TYR A 147 -1.92 -19.31 -1.57
N ARG A 148 -3.16 -18.94 -1.21
CA ARG A 148 -3.51 -18.34 0.08
C ARG A 148 -3.59 -19.32 1.26
N GLN A 149 -3.86 -20.60 1.01
CA GLN A 149 -4.09 -21.62 2.06
C GLN A 149 -2.97 -22.68 2.09
N HIS A 150 -2.67 -23.21 3.29
CA HIS A 150 -1.68 -24.28 3.48
C HIS A 150 -2.27 -25.67 3.15
N ASP A 151 -2.81 -25.81 1.95
CA ASP A 151 -3.47 -27.03 1.49
C ASP A 151 -2.48 -28.16 1.22
N SER A 152 -2.95 -29.40 1.44
CA SER A 152 -2.24 -30.62 1.04
C SER A 152 -2.05 -30.66 -0.49
N ASN A 153 -1.06 -31.43 -0.96
CA ASN A 153 -0.77 -31.54 -2.39
C ASN A 153 -1.98 -32.07 -3.19
N GLN A 154 -2.75 -32.99 -2.60
CA GLN A 154 -3.96 -33.55 -3.23
C GLN A 154 -5.05 -32.48 -3.45
N ILE A 155 -5.29 -31.61 -2.45
CA ILE A 155 -6.26 -30.51 -2.55
C ILE A 155 -5.79 -29.48 -3.59
N ARG A 156 -4.48 -29.17 -3.59
CA ARG A 156 -3.87 -28.25 -4.56
C ARG A 156 -3.99 -28.77 -6.00
N GLN A 157 -3.86 -30.08 -6.22
CA GLN A 157 -4.07 -30.71 -7.51
C GLN A 157 -5.53 -30.64 -7.98
N ARG A 158 -6.50 -30.84 -7.07
CA ARG A 158 -7.94 -30.66 -7.38
C ARG A 158 -8.25 -29.21 -7.78
N LYS A 159 -7.72 -28.23 -7.04
CA LYS A 159 -7.84 -26.80 -7.38
C LYS A 159 -7.24 -26.48 -8.75
N ARG A 160 -6.04 -26.99 -9.05
CA ARG A 160 -5.40 -26.85 -10.38
C ARG A 160 -6.23 -27.46 -11.51
N ARG A 161 -6.88 -28.61 -11.27
CA ARG A 161 -7.78 -29.24 -12.24
C ARG A 161 -8.98 -28.33 -12.54
N LYS A 162 -9.63 -27.79 -11.51
CA LYS A 162 -10.76 -26.85 -11.66
C LYS A 162 -10.39 -25.58 -12.42
N ILE A 163 -9.17 -25.05 -12.19
CA ILE A 163 -8.64 -23.90 -12.94
C ILE A 163 -8.42 -24.26 -14.42
N ARG A 164 -7.92 -25.46 -14.73
CA ARG A 164 -7.76 -25.90 -16.13
C ARG A 164 -9.11 -26.03 -16.84
N GLU A 165 -10.11 -26.64 -16.19
CA GLU A 165 -11.47 -26.75 -16.71
C GLU A 165 -12.06 -25.37 -17.05
N LEU A 166 -11.94 -24.40 -16.13
CA LEU A 166 -12.43 -23.04 -16.35
C LEU A 166 -11.67 -22.30 -17.46
N LYS A 167 -10.36 -22.52 -17.61
CA LYS A 167 -9.57 -21.95 -18.72
C LYS A 167 -9.98 -22.51 -20.09
N ILE A 168 -10.38 -23.78 -20.14
CA ILE A 168 -10.90 -24.40 -21.37
C ILE A 168 -12.25 -23.76 -21.69
N LYS A 169 -13.17 -23.71 -20.72
CA LYS A 169 -14.49 -23.09 -20.89
C LYS A 169 -14.39 -21.60 -21.30
N LEU A 170 -13.45 -20.85 -20.70
CA LEU A 170 -13.22 -19.45 -21.07
C LEU A 170 -12.81 -19.31 -22.53
N ARG A 171 -11.89 -20.16 -23.01
CA ARG A 171 -11.45 -20.14 -24.40
C ARG A 171 -12.59 -20.46 -25.36
N GLU A 172 -13.42 -21.44 -25.04
CA GLU A 172 -14.61 -21.77 -25.84
C GLU A 172 -15.57 -20.57 -25.93
N LYS A 173 -15.80 -19.87 -24.81
CA LYS A 173 -16.70 -18.70 -24.77
C LYS A 173 -16.13 -17.49 -25.50
N ILE A 174 -14.82 -17.23 -25.40
CA ILE A 174 -14.14 -16.17 -26.16
C ILE A 174 -14.19 -16.47 -27.67
N LEU A 175 -14.02 -17.73 -28.08
CA LEU A 175 -14.15 -18.10 -29.49
C LEU A 175 -15.57 -17.87 -30.02
N LEU A 176 -16.60 -18.16 -29.20
CA LEU A 176 -17.99 -17.85 -29.55
C LEU A 176 -18.22 -16.34 -29.64
N TYR A 177 -17.59 -15.56 -28.76
CA TYR A 177 -17.73 -14.10 -28.76
C TYR A 177 -17.07 -13.47 -29.98
N ASN A 178 -15.85 -13.89 -30.32
CA ASN A 178 -15.11 -13.41 -31.48
C ASN A 178 -15.70 -13.87 -32.83
N ALA A 179 -16.61 -14.83 -32.83
CA ALA A 179 -17.30 -15.31 -34.03
C ALA A 179 -18.58 -14.52 -34.33
N ILE A 180 -18.99 -13.63 -33.42
CA ILE A 180 -20.10 -12.70 -33.64
C ILE A 180 -19.51 -11.50 -34.37
N GLU A 181 -20.03 -11.17 -35.55
CA GLU A 181 -19.61 -9.99 -36.31
C GLU A 181 -19.80 -8.74 -35.44
N GLU A 182 -18.70 -8.04 -35.18
CA GLU A 182 -18.70 -6.74 -34.51
C GLU A 182 -18.93 -5.64 -35.56
N ASP A 183 -19.72 -4.63 -35.17
CA ASP A 183 -19.76 -3.34 -35.86
C ASP A 183 -18.33 -2.82 -36.01
N THR A 184 -18.04 -2.16 -37.13
CA THR A 184 -16.73 -1.58 -37.43
C THR A 184 -16.27 -0.71 -36.26
N ILE A 185 -15.23 -1.16 -35.56
CA ILE A 185 -14.56 -0.40 -34.51
C ILE A 185 -14.01 0.87 -35.15
N ASP A 186 -14.45 2.02 -34.67
CA ASP A 186 -13.85 3.31 -34.99
C ASP A 186 -12.46 3.36 -34.33
N GLU A 187 -11.46 2.85 -35.06
CA GLU A 187 -10.05 2.83 -34.65
C GLU A 187 -9.51 4.23 -34.35
N GLU A 188 -10.09 5.28 -34.95
CA GLU A 188 -9.73 6.67 -34.71
C GLU A 188 -10.23 7.11 -33.32
N LEU A 189 -11.48 6.80 -32.97
CA LEU A 189 -12.03 7.06 -31.62
C LEU A 189 -11.32 6.26 -30.52
N ALA A 190 -10.99 4.99 -30.77
CA ALA A 190 -10.29 4.14 -29.81
C ALA A 190 -8.83 4.58 -29.57
N SER A 191 -8.16 5.09 -30.61
CA SER A 191 -6.80 5.65 -30.52
C SER A 191 -6.81 6.98 -29.76
N ASN A 192 -7.81 7.83 -30.00
CA ASN A 192 -7.99 9.09 -29.25
C ASN A 192 -8.28 8.88 -27.75
N LEU A 193 -8.86 7.74 -27.37
CA LEU A 193 -9.11 7.36 -25.97
C LEU A 193 -7.91 6.72 -25.27
N THR A 194 -6.80 6.45 -25.95
CA THR A 194 -5.63 5.76 -25.33
C THR A 194 -4.39 6.62 -25.20
N GLU A 195 -4.26 7.73 -25.94
CA GLU A 195 -3.08 8.59 -25.87
C GLU A 195 -3.03 9.50 -24.63
N ASP A 196 -4.17 9.88 -24.05
CA ASP A 196 -4.25 10.77 -22.85
C ASP A 196 -5.11 10.22 -21.69
N TYR A 197 -5.72 9.04 -21.83
CA TYR A 197 -6.65 8.50 -20.82
C TYR A 197 -5.93 7.63 -19.77
N ILE A 198 -5.72 8.21 -18.59
CA ILE A 198 -5.24 7.48 -17.41
C ILE A 198 -6.36 6.56 -16.90
N LEU A 199 -6.09 5.26 -16.82
CA LEU A 199 -7.09 4.27 -16.39
C LEU A 199 -7.54 4.52 -14.93
N PRO A 200 -8.81 4.28 -14.57
CA PRO A 200 -9.32 4.54 -13.21
C PRO A 200 -8.55 3.84 -12.08
N TRP A 201 -7.91 2.69 -12.33
CA TRP A 201 -7.06 2.00 -11.35
C TRP A 201 -5.59 2.45 -11.37
N GLU A 202 -5.18 3.28 -12.32
CA GLU A 202 -3.91 4.02 -12.28
C GLU A 202 -4.04 5.34 -11.51
N ARG A 203 -5.27 5.82 -11.30
CA ARG A 203 -5.59 6.77 -10.24
C ARG A 203 -5.61 6.00 -8.92
N CYS A 204 -4.56 6.14 -8.12
CA CYS A 204 -4.76 5.95 -6.69
C CYS A 204 -5.69 7.09 -6.27
N GLU A 205 -6.97 6.79 -6.08
CA GLU A 205 -8.08 7.72 -6.24
C GLU A 205 -8.05 8.97 -5.36
N ASP A 206 -7.18 9.06 -4.36
CA ASP A 206 -6.90 10.32 -3.72
C ASP A 206 -5.45 10.35 -3.23
N GLY A 207 -4.66 11.35 -3.65
CA GLY A 207 -3.40 11.67 -2.98
C GLY A 207 -3.58 11.85 -1.47
N MET A 208 -4.78 12.29 -1.06
CA MET A 208 -5.23 12.36 0.33
C MET A 208 -5.37 10.98 1.00
N GLU A 209 -5.82 9.94 0.27
CA GLU A 209 -5.90 8.58 0.79
C GLU A 209 -4.50 7.97 0.96
N GLU A 210 -3.60 8.12 -0.01
CA GLU A 210 -2.21 7.68 0.14
C GLU A 210 -1.50 8.41 1.30
N GLN A 211 -1.69 9.73 1.43
CA GLN A 211 -1.18 10.50 2.57
C GLN A 211 -1.73 9.98 3.90
N SER A 212 -3.04 9.72 3.99
CA SER A 212 -3.70 9.16 5.19
C SER A 212 -3.14 7.78 5.54
N ILE A 213 -2.88 6.94 4.54
CA ILE A 213 -2.25 5.62 4.72
C ILE A 213 -0.82 5.78 5.27
N LEU A 214 -0.02 6.67 4.68
CA LEU A 214 1.36 6.87 5.13
C LEU A 214 1.44 7.42 6.55
N VAL A 215 0.56 8.36 6.93
CA VAL A 215 0.47 8.85 8.31
C VAL A 215 0.11 7.72 9.29
N LYS A 216 -0.79 6.81 8.89
CA LYS A 216 -1.10 5.60 9.69
C LYS A 216 0.12 4.68 9.80
N GLU A 217 0.89 4.49 8.73
CA GLU A 217 2.11 3.67 8.75
C GLU A 217 3.24 4.28 9.60
N MET A 218 3.44 5.59 9.53
CA MET A 218 4.37 6.32 10.39
C MET A 218 3.99 6.17 11.87
N SER A 219 2.70 6.29 12.19
CA SER A 219 2.16 6.10 13.54
C SER A 219 2.35 4.66 14.04
N GLN A 220 2.12 3.67 13.18
CA GLN A 220 2.36 2.26 13.48
C GLN A 220 3.85 1.98 13.73
N HIS A 221 4.74 2.58 12.94
CA HIS A 221 6.18 2.45 13.11
C HIS A 221 6.63 2.97 14.49
N ILE A 222 6.22 4.19 14.88
CA ILE A 222 6.53 4.74 16.21
C ILE A 222 5.96 3.84 17.32
N THR A 223 4.73 3.37 17.17
CA THR A 223 4.08 2.50 18.16
C THR A 223 4.84 1.18 18.32
N SER A 224 5.34 0.61 17.22
CA SER A 224 6.16 -0.60 17.22
C SER A 224 7.48 -0.37 17.98
N LEU A 225 8.20 0.71 17.67
CA LEU A 225 9.45 1.06 18.38
C LEU A 225 9.23 1.26 19.88
N ARG A 226 8.17 1.99 20.27
CA ARG A 226 7.79 2.17 21.67
C ARG A 226 7.47 0.85 22.37
N LYS A 227 6.79 -0.08 21.68
CA LYS A 227 6.49 -1.41 22.21
C LYS A 227 7.76 -2.24 22.40
N GLU A 228 8.73 -2.16 21.49
CA GLU A 228 10.03 -2.82 21.65
C GLU A 228 10.83 -2.25 22.82
N ILE A 229 10.86 -0.92 22.98
CA ILE A 229 11.52 -0.26 24.11
C ILE A 229 10.92 -0.74 25.42
N LYS A 230 9.58 -0.74 25.56
CA LYS A 230 8.89 -1.25 26.76
C LYS A 230 9.23 -2.71 27.05
N GLY A 231 9.34 -3.54 26.00
CA GLY A 231 9.75 -4.94 26.14
C GLY A 231 11.17 -5.11 26.67
N VAL A 232 12.12 -4.30 26.18
CA VAL A 232 13.52 -4.30 26.65
C VAL A 232 13.63 -3.80 28.09
N GLU A 233 12.91 -2.73 28.46
CA GLU A 233 12.90 -2.24 29.84
C GLU A 233 12.29 -3.26 30.82
N LYS A 234 11.23 -3.97 30.42
CA LYS A 234 10.67 -5.07 31.23
C LYS A 234 11.70 -6.19 31.45
N LEU A 235 12.47 -6.56 30.42
CA LEU A 235 13.53 -7.56 30.55
C LEU A 235 14.64 -7.09 31.48
N LYS A 236 15.01 -5.81 31.43
CA LYS A 236 16.00 -5.23 32.36
C LYS A 236 15.52 -5.30 33.81
N GLU A 237 14.26 -4.99 34.07
CA GLU A 237 13.69 -5.06 35.42
C GLU A 237 13.62 -6.50 35.92
N ASN A 238 13.25 -7.46 35.07
CA ASN A 238 13.26 -8.88 35.44
C ASN A 238 14.66 -9.36 35.88
N ILE A 239 15.71 -8.94 35.19
CA ILE A 239 17.10 -9.27 35.57
C ILE A 239 17.47 -8.59 36.90
N ARG A 240 17.05 -7.34 37.10
CA ARG A 240 17.30 -6.60 38.35
C ARG A 240 16.66 -7.28 39.57
N ILE A 241 15.45 -7.82 39.43
CA ILE A 241 14.71 -8.48 40.51
C ILE A 241 15.21 -9.93 40.73
N GLY A 242 16.18 -10.42 39.93
CA GLY A 242 16.72 -11.78 40.08
C GLY A 242 15.84 -12.87 39.45
N TYR A 243 14.88 -12.51 38.60
CA TYR A 243 14.10 -13.46 37.78
C TYR A 243 14.90 -13.98 36.56
N SER A 244 16.21 -14.18 36.71
CA SER A 244 17.12 -14.61 35.63
C SER A 244 17.37 -16.12 35.60
N GLY A 245 16.75 -16.92 36.49
CA GLY A 245 16.98 -18.37 36.60
C GLY A 245 18.39 -18.73 37.08
N ASP A 246 18.84 -19.98 36.90
CA ASP A 246 20.20 -20.48 37.23
C ASP A 246 21.28 -19.92 36.28
N THR A 247 21.30 -18.61 36.07
CA THR A 247 22.33 -17.94 35.26
C THR A 247 23.46 -17.45 36.15
N SER A 248 24.70 -17.74 35.74
CA SER A 248 25.91 -17.22 36.39
C SER A 248 25.87 -15.68 36.47
N GLU A 249 26.47 -15.09 37.51
CA GLU A 249 26.58 -13.64 37.69
C GLU A 249 27.21 -12.95 36.47
N ASP A 250 28.23 -13.58 35.86
CA ASP A 250 28.87 -13.07 34.64
C ASP A 250 27.92 -13.06 33.44
N ALA A 251 27.07 -14.09 33.33
CA ALA A 251 26.04 -14.13 32.30
C ALA A 251 25.01 -13.02 32.56
N ALA A 252 24.52 -12.85 33.80
CA ALA A 252 23.59 -11.77 34.12
C ALA A 252 24.17 -10.38 33.81
N ALA A 253 25.46 -10.15 34.09
CA ALA A 253 26.16 -8.92 33.76
C ALA A 253 26.26 -8.68 32.23
N GLY A 254 26.61 -9.71 31.47
CA GLY A 254 26.66 -9.64 30.00
C GLY A 254 25.28 -9.32 29.39
N TRP A 255 24.22 -9.96 29.88
CA TRP A 255 22.85 -9.72 29.43
C TRP A 255 22.39 -8.30 29.76
N LYS A 256 22.73 -7.80 30.96
CA LYS A 256 22.45 -6.41 31.35
C LYS A 256 23.11 -5.42 30.40
N SER A 257 24.38 -5.64 30.04
CA SER A 257 25.11 -4.80 29.08
C SER A 257 24.43 -4.77 27.70
N VAL A 258 24.06 -5.93 27.16
CA VAL A 258 23.38 -6.04 25.86
C VAL A 258 22.02 -5.34 25.87
N LEU A 259 21.23 -5.50 26.93
CA LEU A 259 19.93 -4.83 27.05
C LEU A 259 20.06 -3.32 27.22
N MET A 260 21.08 -2.84 27.92
CA MET A 260 21.38 -1.40 28.03
C MET A 260 21.70 -0.80 26.67
N TRP A 261 22.61 -1.44 25.91
CA TRP A 261 22.96 -0.99 24.57
C TRP A 261 21.75 -1.01 23.62
N ARG A 262 20.97 -2.11 23.65
CA ARG A 262 19.76 -2.24 22.83
C ARG A 262 18.71 -1.18 23.18
N SER A 263 18.50 -0.89 24.47
CA SER A 263 17.57 0.16 24.90
C SER A 263 18.00 1.53 24.39
N ALA A 264 19.28 1.88 24.54
CA ALA A 264 19.82 3.15 24.05
C ALA A 264 19.67 3.29 22.53
N ALA A 265 20.03 2.26 21.77
CA ALA A 265 19.90 2.25 20.31
C ALA A 265 18.43 2.42 19.86
N LEU A 266 17.48 1.70 20.49
CA LEU A 266 16.06 1.82 20.15
C LEU A 266 15.48 3.19 20.53
N LYS A 267 15.88 3.77 21.66
CA LYS A 267 15.47 5.13 22.06
C LYS A 267 15.98 6.17 21.07
N SER A 268 17.25 6.09 20.70
CA SER A 268 17.83 6.96 19.66
C SER A 268 17.08 6.85 18.35
N LEU A 269 16.80 5.62 17.89
CA LEU A 269 16.08 5.38 16.64
C LEU A 269 14.62 5.89 16.70
N CYS A 270 13.95 5.69 17.82
CA CYS A 270 12.60 6.22 18.04
C CYS A 270 12.59 7.75 18.02
N GLN A 271 13.59 8.39 18.62
CA GLN A 271 13.72 9.85 18.63
C GLN A 271 13.97 10.39 17.21
N GLN A 272 14.86 9.74 16.45
CA GLN A 272 15.10 10.08 15.05
C GLN A 272 13.83 9.95 14.22
N ALA A 273 13.13 8.82 14.33
CA ALA A 273 11.89 8.59 13.60
C ALA A 273 10.81 9.65 13.93
N VAL A 274 10.61 9.96 15.21
CA VAL A 274 9.67 11.01 15.64
C VAL A 274 10.08 12.37 15.07
N SER A 275 11.35 12.75 15.19
CA SER A 275 11.85 14.02 14.68
C SER A 275 11.68 14.14 13.16
N THR A 276 11.97 13.08 12.40
CA THR A 276 11.81 13.07 10.94
C THR A 276 10.34 13.21 10.54
N TYR A 277 9.44 12.50 11.21
CA TYR A 277 8.01 12.57 10.87
C TYR A 277 7.37 13.90 11.29
N SER A 278 7.70 14.41 12.48
CA SER A 278 7.20 15.72 12.92
C SER A 278 7.66 16.83 12.00
N ALA A 279 8.95 16.88 11.64
CA ALA A 279 9.46 17.91 10.73
C ALA A 279 8.68 17.97 9.42
N ILE A 280 8.34 16.83 8.83
CA ILE A 280 7.63 16.76 7.55
C ILE A 280 6.16 17.17 7.68
N LEU A 281 5.50 16.78 8.77
CA LEU A 281 4.11 17.15 9.02
C LEU A 281 3.99 18.65 9.36
N ASP A 282 4.94 19.20 10.10
CA ASP A 282 4.97 20.61 10.50
C ASP A 282 5.33 21.51 9.30
N GLU A 283 6.31 21.12 8.46
CA GLU A 283 6.74 21.85 7.26
C GLU A 283 5.61 21.99 6.23
N ILE A 284 4.70 21.02 6.17
CA ILE A 284 3.54 21.08 5.26
C ILE A 284 2.38 21.91 5.84
N GLN A 285 2.13 21.86 7.15
CA GLN A 285 1.15 22.76 7.80
C GLN A 285 1.56 24.23 7.68
N THR A 286 2.86 24.52 7.67
CA THR A 286 3.40 25.88 7.50
C THR A 286 3.24 26.36 6.05
N GLN A 287 3.46 25.50 5.06
CA GLN A 287 3.23 25.83 3.63
C GLN A 287 1.74 26.00 3.27
N GLU A 288 0.83 25.28 3.91
CA GLU A 288 -0.63 25.45 3.71
C GLU A 288 -1.17 26.74 4.36
N THR A 289 -0.48 27.27 5.38
CA THR A 289 -0.86 28.52 6.05
C THR A 289 -0.31 29.76 5.32
N GLU A 290 0.90 29.69 4.76
CA GLU A 290 1.47 30.77 3.94
C GLU A 290 0.71 30.97 2.61
N CYS A 291 0.16 29.90 2.01
CA CYS A 291 -0.68 30.01 0.81
C CYS A 291 -2.05 30.66 1.08
N ARG A 292 -2.43 30.86 2.35
CA ARG A 292 -3.75 31.35 2.75
C ARG A 292 -3.74 32.81 3.23
N THR A 293 -2.57 33.45 3.33
CA THR A 293 -2.42 34.81 3.86
C THR A 293 -2.22 35.91 2.82
N ASP A 294 -2.24 35.60 1.52
CA ASP A 294 -2.04 36.60 0.45
C ASP A 294 -3.34 37.18 -0.15
N THR A 295 -4.48 36.95 0.49
CA THR A 295 -5.72 37.67 0.17
C THR A 295 -6.43 38.04 1.46
N ASP A 296 -6.18 39.24 1.96
CA ASP A 296 -7.24 40.16 2.33
C ASP A 296 -6.63 41.55 2.53
N ASP A 297 -6.85 42.37 1.50
CA ASP A 297 -6.48 43.76 1.41
C ASP A 297 -7.03 44.58 2.58
N GLU A 298 -6.12 45.43 3.06
CA GLU A 298 -6.33 46.71 3.71
C GLU A 298 -7.62 47.42 3.26
N TYR A 299 -8.65 47.42 4.12
CA TYR A 299 -9.76 48.39 4.06
C TYR A 299 -9.81 49.17 5.38
N ASP A 300 -9.09 50.29 5.40
CA ASP A 300 -9.32 51.39 6.32
C ASP A 300 -10.62 52.10 5.90
N LEU A 301 -11.64 52.02 6.75
CA LEU A 301 -12.83 52.87 6.69
C LEU A 301 -13.02 53.58 8.04
N SER A 302 -12.11 54.49 8.32
CA SER A 302 -12.31 55.52 9.34
C SER A 302 -13.25 56.63 8.83
N ARG A 303 -14.57 56.48 9.02
CA ARG A 303 -15.49 57.62 9.23
C ARG A 303 -16.88 57.22 9.75
N PRO A 304 -17.37 57.92 10.78
CA PRO A 304 -18.74 58.41 10.72
C PRO A 304 -18.77 59.93 10.94
N GLU A 305 -19.40 60.62 9.99
CA GLU A 305 -19.85 62.00 10.16
C GLU A 305 -21.06 62.03 11.11
N SER A 306 -20.92 62.86 12.13
CA SER A 306 -21.92 63.77 12.73
C SER A 306 -23.41 63.43 12.62
N GLU A 307 -24.03 63.31 13.79
CA GLU A 307 -25.27 64.01 14.12
C GLU A 307 -25.36 64.18 15.63
N LYS A 308 -25.27 65.43 16.13
CA LYS A 308 -26.14 66.01 17.16
C LYS A 308 -25.77 67.47 17.46
N ASP A 309 -26.83 68.28 17.35
CA ASP A 309 -27.06 69.67 17.75
C ASP A 309 -26.59 70.79 16.79
#